data_AF-A0A9D8IEX8-F1
#
_entry.id   AF-A0A9D8IEX8-F1
#
_cell.length_a   1.000
_cell.length_b   1.000
_cell.length_c   1.000
_cell.angle_alpha   90.00
_cell.angle_beta   90.00
_cell.angle_gamma   90.00
#
_symmetry.space_group_name_H-M   'P 1'
#
loop_
_entity.id
_entity.type
_entity.pdbx_description
1 polymer ?
#
loop_
_entity_poly.entity_id
_entity_poly.type
_entity_poly.pdbx_seq_one_letter_code
_entity_poly.pdbx_strand_id
1 'polypeptide(L)'
;MLPFAIHTTAASLGNGKNKIVVEGGKIIKVSKDKDGVITRDVLTKKWTDWIDYWSVDFNFESKREIVRTKNGATGEMEEVWTGDFIFENEWQSFRTKKDRTLELKTSFHDCQPGRYKIAVKVVDIFGNDTMKIIDVSVGR
;
A
#
# COMPACT_ATOMS: atom_id res chain seq x y z
N MET A 1 16.94 -4.12 28.95
CA MET A 1 17.92 -4.48 27.90
C MET A 1 17.60 -3.65 26.67
N LEU A 2 18.56 -2.90 26.12
CA LEU A 2 18.32 -2.10 24.91
C LEU A 2 18.07 -3.05 23.72
N PRO A 3 17.12 -2.74 22.82
CA PRO A 3 16.95 -3.48 21.58
C PRO A 3 18.26 -3.50 20.75
N PHE A 4 18.62 -4.67 20.21
CA PHE A 4 19.94 -4.97 19.65
C PHE A 4 20.26 -4.13 18.40
N ALA A 5 19.27 -3.90 17.52
CA ALA A 5 19.48 -3.15 16.29
C ALA A 5 19.70 -1.65 16.57
N ILE A 6 18.95 -1.09 17.52
CA ILE A 6 19.15 0.29 17.98
C ILE A 6 20.53 0.47 18.62
N HIS A 7 20.97 -0.45 19.48
CA HIS A 7 22.27 -0.35 20.15
C HIS A 7 23.43 -0.39 19.15
N THR A 8 23.40 -1.35 18.22
CA THR A 8 24.42 -1.49 17.17
C THR A 8 24.43 -0.27 16.23
N THR A 9 23.25 0.26 15.90
CA THR A 9 23.14 1.47 15.07
C THR A 9 23.68 2.70 15.78
N ALA A 10 23.31 2.90 17.04
CA ALA A 10 23.80 3.98 17.89
C ALA A 10 25.34 4.00 17.99
N ALA A 11 25.97 2.82 18.16
CA ALA A 11 27.42 2.69 18.30
C ALA A 11 28.19 2.98 17.00
N SER A 12 27.62 2.62 15.84
CA SER A 12 28.24 2.80 14.51
C SER A 12 27.94 4.15 13.86
N LEU A 13 27.03 4.94 14.42
CA LEU A 13 26.63 6.22 13.87
C LEU A 13 27.70 7.29 14.14
N GLY A 14 28.18 7.94 13.07
CA GLY A 14 29.01 9.13 13.17
C GLY A 14 28.23 10.33 13.69
N ASN A 15 28.92 11.31 14.28
CA ASN A 15 28.30 12.53 14.79
C ASN A 15 27.61 13.32 13.67
N GLY A 16 26.46 13.92 13.97
CA GLY A 16 25.62 14.66 13.03
C GLY A 16 24.84 13.80 12.03
N LYS A 17 24.85 12.47 12.16
CA LYS A 17 24.14 11.54 11.23
C LYS A 17 22.87 10.98 11.86
N ASN A 18 22.00 10.46 11.00
CA ASN A 18 20.82 9.69 11.39
C ASN A 18 20.71 8.40 10.54
N LYS A 19 19.99 7.42 11.07
CA LYS A 19 19.66 6.17 10.38
C LYS A 19 18.27 5.71 10.80
N ILE A 20 17.51 5.15 9.87
CA ILE A 20 16.23 4.50 10.17
C ILE A 20 16.47 3.01 10.39
N VAL A 21 15.87 2.46 11.45
CA VAL A 21 15.89 1.03 11.77
C VAL A 21 14.47 0.53 12.00
N VAL A 22 14.26 -0.75 11.71
CA VAL A 22 13.03 -1.47 12.03
C VAL A 22 13.34 -2.42 13.17
N GLU A 23 12.66 -2.27 14.31
CA GLU A 23 12.86 -3.16 15.46
C GLU A 23 11.58 -3.26 16.30
N GLY A 24 11.21 -4.49 16.67
CA GLY A 24 10.00 -4.74 17.46
C GLY A 24 8.71 -4.26 16.79
N GLY A 25 8.61 -4.38 15.46
CA GLY A 25 7.45 -3.90 14.69
C GLY A 25 7.28 -2.39 14.70
N LYS A 26 8.37 -1.63 14.87
CA LYS A 26 8.38 -0.16 14.83
C LYS A 26 9.49 0.33 13.93
N ILE A 27 9.21 1.39 13.19
CA ILE A 27 10.21 2.20 12.52
C ILE A 27 10.69 3.28 13.47
N ILE A 28 12.01 3.30 13.67
CA ILE A 28 12.67 4.20 14.62
C ILE A 28 13.79 4.92 13.88
N LYS A 29 13.77 6.24 13.93
CA LYS A 29 14.90 7.08 13.52
C LYS A 29 15.85 7.20 14.70
N VAL A 30 17.07 6.72 14.53
CA VAL A 30 18.18 6.93 15.47
C VAL A 30 19.01 8.08 14.93
N SER A 31 19.18 9.14 15.72
CA SER A 31 20.00 10.29 15.37
C SER A 31 21.13 10.47 16.38
N LYS A 32 22.29 10.94 15.93
CA LYS A 32 23.41 11.35 16.78
C LYS A 32 23.77 12.78 16.44
N ASP A 33 23.73 13.67 17.41
CA ASP A 33 24.10 15.06 17.20
C ASP A 33 25.63 15.24 17.08
N LYS A 34 26.08 16.49 16.99
CA LYS A 34 27.51 16.80 16.83
C LYS A 34 28.32 16.51 18.10
N ASP A 35 27.68 16.59 19.26
CA ASP A 35 28.26 16.35 20.58
C ASP A 35 28.22 14.86 20.97
N GLY A 36 27.60 14.04 20.14
CA GLY A 36 27.55 12.60 20.27
C GLY A 36 26.34 12.08 21.05
N VAL A 37 25.39 12.94 21.40
CA VAL A 37 24.14 12.57 22.08
C VAL A 37 23.22 11.85 21.08
N ILE A 38 22.63 10.75 21.54
CA ILE A 38 21.81 9.85 20.72
C ILE A 38 20.33 10.03 21.04
N THR A 39 19.53 10.33 20.03
CA THR A 39 18.06 10.44 20.12
C THR A 39 17.37 9.35 19.30
N ARG A 40 16.13 9.02 19.69
CA ARG A 40 15.33 7.96 19.08
C ARG A 40 13.90 8.43 18.89
N ASP A 41 13.47 8.49 17.63
CA ASP A 41 12.13 8.93 17.28
C ASP A 41 11.36 7.79 16.62
N VAL A 42 10.28 7.34 17.25
CA VAL A 42 9.36 6.36 16.66
C VAL A 42 8.55 7.06 15.56
N LEU A 43 8.70 6.59 14.32
CA LEU A 43 8.03 7.15 13.14
C LEU A 43 6.66 6.52 12.85
N THR A 44 6.39 5.34 13.42
CA THR A 44 5.15 4.57 13.24
C THR A 44 4.32 4.66 14.52
N LYS A 45 3.46 5.69 14.60
CA LYS A 45 2.64 6.01 15.78
C LYS A 45 1.20 5.53 15.63
N LYS A 46 0.69 5.48 14.41
CA LYS A 46 -0.64 4.99 14.04
C LYS A 46 -0.54 3.99 12.90
N TRP A 47 -1.54 3.14 12.74
CA TRP A 47 -1.53 2.08 11.72
C TRP A 47 -1.33 2.62 10.29
N THR A 48 -1.87 3.81 9.99
CA THR A 48 -1.72 4.42 8.67
C THR A 48 -0.29 4.78 8.32
N ASP A 49 0.60 4.91 9.32
CA ASP A 49 2.02 5.25 9.08
C ASP A 49 2.77 4.13 8.35
N TRP A 50 2.18 2.93 8.28
CA TRP A 50 2.66 1.80 7.49
C TRP A 50 2.19 1.81 6.05
N ILE A 51 1.29 2.72 5.68
CA ILE A 51 0.67 2.77 4.36
C ILE A 51 1.25 3.95 3.57
N ASP A 52 1.79 3.68 2.39
CA ASP A 52 2.28 4.72 1.48
C ASP A 52 1.31 5.00 0.33
N TYR A 53 0.52 4.01 -0.10
CA TYR A 53 -0.45 4.16 -1.19
C TYR A 53 -1.68 3.25 -0.94
N TRP A 54 -2.85 3.71 -1.36
CA TRP A 54 -4.01 2.84 -1.53
C TRP A 54 -4.94 3.35 -2.64
N SER A 55 -5.71 2.45 -3.23
CA SER A 55 -6.67 2.73 -4.29
C SER A 55 -7.94 1.89 -4.19
N VAL A 56 -8.98 2.35 -4.86
CA VAL A 56 -10.31 1.77 -4.87
C VAL A 56 -10.80 1.61 -6.31
N ASP A 57 -11.35 0.43 -6.57
CA ASP A 57 -12.22 0.10 -7.70
C ASP A 57 -13.62 -0.11 -7.11
N PHE A 58 -14.59 0.71 -7.53
CA PHE A 58 -15.95 0.71 -7.00
C PHE A 58 -16.81 -0.41 -7.60
N ASN A 59 -16.36 -1.06 -8.70
CA ASN A 59 -17.05 -2.18 -9.30
C ASN A 59 -16.08 -3.15 -10.01
N PHE A 60 -15.36 -3.93 -9.21
CA PHE A 60 -14.25 -4.78 -9.66
C PHE A 60 -14.67 -5.82 -10.72
N GLU A 61 -15.90 -6.32 -10.68
CA GLU A 61 -16.38 -7.31 -11.64
C GLU A 61 -16.86 -6.70 -12.98
N SER A 62 -16.71 -5.37 -13.16
CA SER A 62 -17.16 -4.67 -14.36
C SER A 62 -16.35 -5.02 -15.61
N LYS A 63 -15.07 -5.40 -15.44
CA LYS A 63 -14.13 -5.59 -16.57
C LYS A 63 -13.36 -6.89 -16.46
N ARG A 64 -13.76 -7.86 -17.28
CA ARG A 64 -13.08 -9.16 -17.38
C ARG A 64 -11.67 -9.00 -17.94
N GLU A 65 -10.71 -9.75 -17.40
CA GLU A 65 -9.36 -9.86 -17.95
C GLU A 65 -9.36 -10.82 -19.16
N ILE A 66 -9.18 -10.28 -20.35
CA ILE A 66 -9.20 -11.06 -21.60
C ILE A 66 -7.78 -11.13 -22.16
N VAL A 67 -7.30 -12.35 -22.42
CA VAL A 67 -6.02 -12.61 -23.07
C VAL A 67 -6.21 -13.17 -24.46
N ARG A 68 -5.21 -12.97 -25.32
CA ARG A 68 -5.17 -13.55 -26.67
C ARG A 68 -4.27 -14.77 -26.68
N THR A 69 -4.84 -15.92 -27.02
CA THR A 69 -4.11 -17.19 -27.10
C THR A 69 -4.21 -17.74 -28.52
N LYS A 70 -3.18 -18.47 -28.97
CA LYS A 70 -3.19 -19.15 -30.26
C LYS A 70 -3.80 -20.54 -30.10
N ASN A 71 -4.84 -20.82 -30.86
CA ASN A 71 -5.47 -22.14 -30.88
C ASN A 71 -4.51 -23.17 -31.50
N GLY A 72 -4.23 -24.25 -30.77
CA GLY A 72 -3.27 -25.27 -31.20
C GLY A 72 -3.72 -26.11 -32.40
N ALA A 73 -5.03 -26.18 -32.68
CA ALA A 73 -5.60 -26.95 -33.78
C ALA A 73 -5.77 -26.13 -35.05
N THR A 74 -6.22 -24.88 -34.94
CA THR A 74 -6.50 -24.02 -36.11
C THR A 74 -5.37 -23.03 -36.41
N GLY A 75 -4.51 -22.75 -35.43
CA GLY A 75 -3.48 -21.71 -35.55
C GLY A 75 -4.01 -20.28 -35.48
N GLU A 76 -5.32 -20.10 -35.28
CA GLU A 76 -5.97 -18.79 -35.17
C GLU A 76 -5.80 -18.20 -33.77
N MET A 77 -5.92 -16.88 -33.65
CA MET A 77 -5.92 -16.19 -32.35
C MET A 77 -7.35 -16.15 -31.81
N GLU A 78 -7.52 -16.54 -30.55
CA GLU A 78 -8.79 -16.48 -29.81
C GLU A 78 -8.65 -15.59 -28.57
N GLU A 79 -9.73 -14.88 -28.23
CA GLU A 79 -9.84 -14.09 -27.01
C GLU A 79 -10.50 -14.95 -25.92
N VAL A 80 -9.77 -15.16 -24.82
CA VAL A 80 -10.17 -16.04 -23.72
C VAL A 80 -10.20 -15.23 -22.44
N TRP A 81 -11.31 -15.33 -21.70
CA TRP A 81 -11.39 -14.78 -20.35
C TRP A 81 -10.53 -15.63 -19.41
N THR A 82 -9.69 -15.00 -18.60
CA THR A 82 -8.81 -15.70 -17.65
C THR A 82 -9.55 -16.23 -16.41
N GLY A 83 -10.78 -15.77 -16.18
CA GLY A 83 -11.52 -15.99 -14.94
C GLY A 83 -11.30 -14.88 -13.90
N ASP A 84 -10.40 -13.92 -14.16
CA ASP A 84 -10.13 -12.77 -13.30
C ASP A 84 -10.66 -11.46 -13.92
N PHE A 85 -10.58 -10.38 -13.15
CA PHE A 85 -11.02 -9.05 -13.55
C PHE A 85 -9.86 -8.06 -13.50
N ILE A 86 -9.93 -7.04 -14.34
CA ILE A 86 -8.97 -5.94 -14.37
C ILE A 86 -9.33 -4.98 -13.24
N PHE A 87 -8.38 -4.77 -12.31
CA PHE A 87 -8.51 -3.71 -11.32
C PHE A 87 -8.46 -2.33 -12.00
N GLU A 88 -9.55 -1.58 -11.91
CA GLU A 88 -9.65 -0.21 -12.42
C GLU A 88 -9.41 0.77 -11.28
N ASN A 89 -8.32 1.54 -11.39
CA ASN A 89 -7.93 2.51 -10.38
C ASN A 89 -8.77 3.79 -10.52
N GLU A 90 -9.99 3.76 -10.00
CA GLU A 90 -10.94 4.86 -10.08
C GLU A 90 -10.67 5.96 -9.06
N TRP A 91 -10.13 5.60 -7.89
CA TRP A 91 -9.70 6.55 -6.87
C TRP A 91 -8.44 6.07 -6.15
N GLN A 92 -7.56 6.99 -5.75
CA GLN A 92 -6.33 6.67 -5.03
C GLN A 92 -5.88 7.79 -4.08
N SER A 93 -5.13 7.43 -3.04
CA SER A 93 -4.38 8.36 -2.20
C SER A 93 -3.00 7.81 -1.87
N PHE A 94 -2.00 8.69 -1.84
CA PHE A 94 -0.61 8.30 -1.60
C PHE A 94 0.19 9.40 -0.93
N ARG A 95 1.21 9.00 -0.17
CA ARG A 95 2.17 9.91 0.44
C ARG A 95 3.25 10.27 -0.55
N THR A 96 3.74 11.50 -0.48
CA THR A 96 4.94 11.95 -1.19
C THR A 96 6.05 12.31 -0.20
N LYS A 97 7.23 12.63 -0.71
CA LYS A 97 8.31 13.17 0.13
C LYS A 97 7.95 14.54 0.72
N LYS A 98 7.15 15.34 0.00
CA LYS A 98 6.76 16.69 0.41
C LYS A 98 5.53 16.68 1.31
N ASP A 99 4.56 15.85 0.97
CA ASP A 99 3.31 15.70 1.70
C ASP A 99 3.19 14.28 2.24
N ARG A 100 3.26 14.18 3.57
CA ARG A 100 3.12 12.93 4.29
C ARG A 100 1.69 12.72 4.78
N THR A 101 0.68 13.40 4.25
CA THR A 101 -0.72 13.09 4.56
C THR A 101 -1.22 11.93 3.71
N LEU A 102 -2.24 11.21 4.20
CA LEU A 102 -2.90 10.13 3.47
C LEU A 102 -4.40 10.30 3.70
N GLU A 103 -5.15 10.47 2.61
CA GLU A 103 -6.60 10.56 2.68
C GLU A 103 -7.18 9.17 2.91
N LEU A 104 -8.04 9.03 3.91
CA LEU A 104 -8.61 7.73 4.32
C LEU A 104 -10.08 7.56 3.89
N LYS A 105 -10.59 8.53 3.12
CA LYS A 105 -11.96 8.55 2.65
C LYS A 105 -11.94 8.91 1.18
N THR A 106 -12.68 8.16 0.36
CA THR A 106 -12.82 8.50 -1.05
C THR A 106 -13.74 9.70 -1.22
N SER A 107 -13.69 10.31 -2.40
CA SER A 107 -14.83 11.09 -2.88
C SER A 107 -16.08 10.22 -2.96
N PHE A 108 -17.27 10.85 -2.93
CA PHE A 108 -18.51 10.13 -3.21
C PHE A 108 -18.49 9.57 -4.63
N HIS A 109 -19.03 8.37 -4.79
CA HIS A 109 -19.17 7.68 -6.08
C HIS A 109 -20.67 7.39 -6.30
N ASP A 110 -21.22 7.96 -7.37
CA ASP A 110 -22.61 7.73 -7.74
C ASP A 110 -22.78 6.34 -8.35
N CYS A 111 -23.79 5.61 -7.86
CA CYS A 111 -24.12 4.28 -8.33
C CYS A 111 -25.63 4.06 -8.34
N GLN A 112 -26.09 3.17 -9.21
CA GLN A 112 -27.50 2.76 -9.22
C GLN A 112 -27.76 1.76 -8.08
N PRO A 113 -29.02 1.58 -7.65
CA PRO A 113 -29.35 0.49 -6.73
C PRO A 113 -28.91 -0.85 -7.29
N GLY A 114 -28.22 -1.65 -6.49
CA GLY A 114 -27.58 -2.87 -6.98
C GLY A 114 -26.60 -3.50 -6.00
N ARG A 115 -25.97 -4.59 -6.44
CA ARG A 115 -24.87 -5.25 -5.73
C ARG A 115 -23.56 -4.94 -6.45
N TYR A 116 -22.54 -4.63 -5.68
CA TYR A 116 -21.22 -4.24 -6.16
C TYR A 116 -20.15 -5.01 -5.40
N LYS A 117 -19.04 -5.29 -6.09
CA LYS A 117 -17.80 -5.77 -5.48
C LYS A 117 -16.78 -4.65 -5.52
N ILE A 118 -16.54 -4.02 -4.38
CA ILE A 118 -15.55 -2.96 -4.26
C ILE A 118 -14.19 -3.62 -3.98
N ALA A 119 -13.19 -3.39 -4.82
CA ALA A 119 -11.83 -3.83 -4.54
C ALA A 119 -11.01 -2.67 -3.96
N VAL A 120 -10.33 -2.92 -2.84
CA VAL A 120 -9.42 -1.98 -2.20
C VAL A 120 -8.03 -2.56 -2.25
N LYS A 121 -7.10 -1.83 -2.88
CA LYS A 121 -5.68 -2.20 -2.97
C LYS A 121 -4.86 -1.28 -2.08
N VAL A 122 -4.00 -1.85 -1.24
CA VAL A 122 -3.16 -1.12 -0.28
C VAL A 122 -1.71 -1.52 -0.50
N VAL A 123 -0.81 -0.54 -0.52
CA VAL A 123 0.64 -0.74 -0.62
C VAL A 123 1.30 -0.17 0.62
N ASP A 124 2.07 -1.01 1.32
CA ASP A 124 2.81 -0.59 2.49
C ASP A 124 4.10 0.18 2.14
N ILE A 125 4.72 0.76 3.15
CA ILE A 125 5.99 1.50 3.05
C ILE A 125 7.21 0.65 2.62
N PHE A 126 7.09 -0.67 2.59
CA PHE A 126 8.10 -1.59 2.05
C PHE A 126 7.79 -1.99 0.60
N GLY A 127 6.67 -1.53 0.05
CA GLY A 127 6.23 -1.83 -1.31
C GLY A 127 5.44 -3.13 -1.43
N ASN A 128 5.09 -3.79 -0.32
CA ASN A 128 4.21 -4.96 -0.40
C ASN A 128 2.78 -4.50 -0.65
N ASP A 129 2.10 -5.13 -1.61
CA ASP A 129 0.72 -4.85 -1.91
C ASP A 129 -0.23 -5.97 -1.42
N THR A 130 -1.44 -5.57 -1.06
CA THR A 130 -2.55 -6.48 -0.77
C THR A 130 -3.84 -5.92 -1.34
N MET A 131 -4.76 -6.79 -1.73
CA MET A 131 -6.07 -6.41 -2.23
C MET A 131 -7.17 -7.12 -1.46
N LYS A 132 -8.24 -6.40 -1.14
CA LYS A 132 -9.44 -6.96 -0.52
C LYS A 132 -10.67 -6.56 -1.31
N ILE A 133 -11.51 -7.55 -1.63
CA ILE A 133 -12.81 -7.35 -2.25
C ILE A 133 -13.89 -7.35 -1.17
N ILE A 134 -14.80 -6.39 -1.25
CA ILE A 134 -15.88 -6.15 -0.30
C ILE A 134 -17.20 -6.13 -1.07
N ASP A 135 -18.15 -6.97 -0.66
CA ASP A 135 -19.50 -6.99 -1.21
C ASP A 135 -20.34 -5.86 -0.60
N VAL A 136 -20.94 -5.02 -1.45
CA VAL A 136 -21.79 -3.89 -1.04
C VAL A 136 -23.13 -3.95 -1.76
N SER A 137 -24.21 -3.62 -1.05
CA SER A 137 -25.54 -3.45 -1.63
C SER A 137 -26.01 -2.02 -1.41
N VAL A 138 -26.47 -1.36 -2.47
CA VAL A 138 -26.94 0.03 -2.44
C VAL A 138 -28.43 0.08 -2.76
N GLY A 139 -29.19 0.90 -2.03
CA GLY A 139 -30.62 1.13 -2.28
C GLY A 139 -31.55 -0.02 -1.86
N ARG A 140 -31.15 -0.81 -0.86
CA ARG A 140 -31.96 -1.87 -0.26
C ARG A 140 -32.42 -1.49 1.14
#